data_AF-M5G5Y8-F1
#
_entry.id   AF-M5G5Y8-F1
#
_cell.length_a   1.000
_cell.length_b   1.000
_cell.length_c   1.000
_cell.angle_alpha   90.00
_cell.angle_beta   90.00
_cell.angle_gamma   90.00
#
_symmetry.space_group_name_H-M   'P 1'
#
loop_
_entity.id
_entity.type
_entity.pdbx_description
1 polymer ?
#
loop_
_entity_poly.entity_id
_entity_poly.type
_entity_poly.pdbx_seq_one_letter_code
_entity_poly.pdbx_strand_id
1 'polypeptide(L)'
;MTSTTEKVLQTAVDYATGGSAKARQLANYTIDVKGCPLTSYFGVPQADTDTSLKAGSRGPTLLEDYHNREKISHFDHERIPERVVHARGAAAHGEFVLHTPIPELTHAAVLNDTSRRTPVFLRFSTVAGSRGSADTVRDVRGFAVRFYTEEGNWDLVGNNIPVFFIQDAIKFPDIIHAVNPEPHNEIPQAQTAHDNAWDFFSLTPETSHMLMWIMSDRAIPRSFAMMNGFGVHSFILVNAEGRRHFVKFHWKPRLGVHSLVWDEALKLSVGRPSARGGGKFSEYISQAQLFYNSMSDVEREHITSAFSFELGKVDDTGIHERIITRLDEIDHSLAARVAKNIGQPVRRNTCKNHGMRSAFLSQVDIKEQTFTAKGRKVGIFLQDGFDTAPVLALQSALKSEGVMAMIVGPRKGSVQSGSTSLSTQFTFETCRSTHFDATYVAGGSGENYSKGLNTGRLIHAVREAYMHQKPIAVSGSAVEWLQRVVLPSEVSPAMVGEGNVKVENGVVFLAGTGESAEFGKTLLALVAKHRV
;
A
#
# COMPACT_ATOMS: atom_id res chain seq x y z
N MET A 1 -20.10 13.38 19.45
CA MET A 1 -20.06 13.35 17.96
C MET A 1 -19.79 11.91 17.54
N THR A 2 -20.42 11.40 16.48
CA THR A 2 -20.05 10.07 15.93
C THR A 2 -18.61 10.07 15.43
N SER A 3 -17.89 9.00 15.75
CA SER A 3 -16.49 8.80 15.38
C SER A 3 -16.33 8.65 13.87
N THR A 4 -15.11 8.91 13.37
CA THR A 4 -14.76 8.68 11.96
C THR A 4 -14.98 7.23 11.53
N THR A 5 -14.86 6.28 12.46
CA THR A 5 -15.07 4.84 12.19
C THR A 5 -16.55 4.55 11.94
N GLU A 6 -17.44 5.03 12.83
CA GLU A 6 -18.90 4.89 12.68
C GLU A 6 -19.40 5.59 11.41
N LYS A 7 -18.83 6.76 11.06
CA LYS A 7 -19.18 7.47 9.82
C LYS A 7 -18.78 6.70 8.56
N VAL A 8 -17.62 6.04 8.54
CA VAL A 8 -17.21 5.20 7.41
C VAL A 8 -18.08 3.94 7.30
N LEU A 9 -18.42 3.31 8.43
CA LEU A 9 -19.39 2.21 8.46
C LEU A 9 -20.77 2.66 8.00
N GLN A 10 -21.24 3.84 8.41
CA GLN A 10 -22.51 4.39 7.96
C GLN A 10 -22.50 4.65 6.45
N THR A 11 -21.48 5.32 5.89
CA THR A 11 -21.41 5.51 4.42
C THR A 11 -21.34 4.18 3.66
N ALA A 12 -20.71 3.13 4.21
CA ALA A 12 -20.74 1.80 3.61
C ALA A 12 -22.15 1.17 3.67
N VAL A 13 -22.86 1.30 4.79
CA VAL A 13 -24.27 0.90 4.93
C VAL A 13 -25.17 1.71 4.00
N ASP A 14 -24.99 3.02 3.89
CA ASP A 14 -25.75 3.91 3.00
C ASP A 14 -25.58 3.51 1.53
N TYR A 15 -24.38 3.07 1.13
CA TYR A 15 -24.16 2.53 -0.22
C TYR A 15 -24.76 1.12 -0.41
N ALA A 16 -24.81 0.30 0.64
CA ALA A 16 -25.46 -1.02 0.61
C ALA A 16 -26.99 -0.96 0.73
N THR A 17 -27.57 0.16 1.17
CA THR A 17 -29.02 0.31 1.47
C THR A 17 -29.73 1.40 0.67
N GLY A 18 -29.03 2.14 -0.21
CA GLY A 18 -29.64 3.19 -1.03
C GLY A 18 -29.74 4.56 -0.35
N GLY A 19 -28.95 4.83 0.70
CA GLY A 19 -28.86 6.13 1.37
C GLY A 19 -28.30 7.25 0.47
N SER A 20 -27.31 6.96 -0.38
CA SER A 20 -26.77 7.94 -1.35
C SER A 20 -27.54 7.96 -2.67
N ALA A 21 -27.56 9.11 -3.37
CA ALA A 21 -28.22 9.23 -4.67
C ALA A 21 -27.62 8.27 -5.72
N LYS A 22 -26.29 8.05 -5.68
CA LYS A 22 -25.63 7.09 -6.57
C LYS A 22 -25.98 5.65 -6.22
N ALA A 23 -26.15 5.31 -4.93
CA ALA A 23 -26.59 3.98 -4.52
C ALA A 23 -28.01 3.67 -5.03
N ARG A 24 -28.96 4.63 -4.93
CA ARG A 24 -30.31 4.47 -5.52
C ARG A 24 -30.28 4.26 -7.02
N GLN A 25 -29.41 4.97 -7.75
CA GLN A 25 -29.26 4.75 -9.19
C GLN A 25 -28.69 3.35 -9.51
N LEU A 26 -27.80 2.81 -8.67
CA LEU A 26 -27.23 1.47 -8.84
C LEU A 26 -28.20 0.34 -8.44
N ALA A 27 -29.13 0.59 -7.52
CA ALA A 27 -30.15 -0.37 -7.12
C ALA A 27 -31.00 -0.85 -8.32
N ASN A 28 -31.30 0.04 -9.28
CA ASN A 28 -32.00 -0.28 -10.53
C ASN A 28 -31.28 -1.31 -11.43
N TYR A 29 -30.00 -1.58 -11.16
CA TYR A 29 -29.15 -2.54 -11.88
C TYR A 29 -28.59 -3.63 -10.95
N THR A 30 -29.09 -3.72 -9.71
CA THR A 30 -28.68 -4.70 -8.71
C THR A 30 -29.73 -5.80 -8.62
N ILE A 31 -29.34 -7.04 -8.89
CA ILE A 31 -30.24 -8.21 -8.90
C ILE A 31 -30.04 -8.99 -7.61
N ASP A 32 -31.07 -9.06 -6.75
CA ASP A 32 -31.12 -10.09 -5.71
C ASP A 32 -31.63 -11.39 -6.34
N VAL A 33 -30.84 -12.46 -6.19
CA VAL A 33 -31.13 -13.80 -6.75
C VAL A 33 -31.64 -14.77 -5.67
N LYS A 34 -31.82 -14.30 -4.42
CA LYS A 34 -32.17 -15.15 -3.28
C LYS A 34 -33.57 -15.76 -3.41
N GLY A 35 -33.60 -17.06 -3.74
CA GLY A 35 -34.85 -17.82 -3.94
C GLY A 35 -35.40 -17.73 -5.36
N CYS A 36 -34.70 -17.06 -6.27
CA CYS A 36 -35.01 -17.11 -7.70
C CYS A 36 -34.60 -18.48 -8.28
N PRO A 37 -35.35 -19.04 -9.25
CA PRO A 37 -34.89 -20.19 -10.01
C PRO A 37 -33.71 -19.80 -10.90
N LEU A 38 -32.81 -20.74 -11.17
CA LEU A 38 -31.75 -20.55 -12.16
C LEU A 38 -32.37 -20.55 -13.57
N THR A 39 -32.00 -19.56 -14.39
CA THR A 39 -32.54 -19.35 -15.73
C THR A 39 -31.44 -19.20 -16.77
N SER A 40 -31.80 -19.34 -18.04
CA SER A 40 -31.01 -18.83 -19.17
C SER A 40 -31.01 -17.29 -19.18
N TYR A 41 -30.16 -16.68 -20.00
CA TYR A 41 -30.13 -15.23 -20.23
C TYR A 41 -31.49 -14.68 -20.71
N PHE A 42 -32.26 -15.51 -21.42
CA PHE A 42 -33.62 -15.21 -21.88
C PHE A 42 -34.73 -15.59 -20.87
N GLY A 43 -34.37 -15.90 -19.62
CA GLY A 43 -35.33 -16.15 -18.53
C GLY A 43 -35.98 -17.53 -18.51
N VAL A 44 -35.51 -18.50 -19.32
CA VAL A 44 -36.04 -19.86 -19.34
C VAL A 44 -35.47 -20.65 -18.14
N PRO A 45 -36.30 -21.20 -17.23
CA PRO A 45 -35.82 -21.97 -16.09
C PRO A 45 -35.01 -23.21 -16.51
N GLN A 46 -33.90 -23.47 -15.82
CA GLN A 46 -33.01 -24.60 -16.08
C GLN A 46 -33.17 -25.67 -15.01
N ALA A 47 -33.42 -26.92 -15.42
CA ALA A 47 -33.68 -28.06 -14.54
C ALA A 47 -32.44 -28.93 -14.25
N ASP A 48 -31.46 -28.91 -15.16
CA ASP A 48 -30.13 -29.48 -15.01
C ASP A 48 -29.13 -28.44 -15.56
N THR A 49 -28.03 -28.22 -14.86
CA THR A 49 -26.95 -27.32 -15.29
C THR A 49 -25.56 -27.95 -15.20
N ASP A 50 -25.52 -29.24 -14.89
CA ASP A 50 -24.35 -30.05 -14.60
C ASP A 50 -24.08 -31.06 -15.73
N THR A 51 -25.10 -31.39 -16.55
CA THR A 51 -24.94 -32.19 -17.77
C THR A 51 -25.35 -31.43 -19.03
N SER A 52 -24.62 -31.67 -20.13
CA SER A 52 -25.03 -31.23 -21.47
C SER A 52 -26.02 -32.21 -22.08
N LEU A 53 -26.92 -31.71 -22.93
CA LEU A 53 -27.81 -32.54 -23.75
C LEU A 53 -26.99 -33.37 -24.75
N LYS A 54 -27.22 -34.69 -24.77
CA LYS A 54 -26.45 -35.66 -25.54
C LYS A 54 -27.34 -36.67 -26.27
N ALA A 55 -26.82 -37.28 -27.33
CA ALA A 55 -27.44 -38.42 -28.02
C ALA A 55 -27.40 -39.70 -27.15
N GLY A 56 -28.19 -39.73 -26.07
CA GLY A 56 -28.13 -40.76 -25.03
C GLY A 56 -27.07 -40.46 -23.96
N SER A 57 -27.13 -41.15 -22.82
CA SER A 57 -26.39 -40.82 -21.60
C SER A 57 -24.87 -40.71 -21.77
N ARG A 58 -24.29 -41.55 -22.65
CA ARG A 58 -22.86 -41.58 -23.02
C ARG A 58 -22.59 -41.16 -24.48
N GLY A 59 -23.55 -40.53 -25.14
CA GLY A 59 -23.40 -40.05 -26.52
C GLY A 59 -22.69 -38.69 -26.62
N PRO A 60 -22.41 -38.21 -27.85
CA PRO A 60 -21.92 -36.85 -28.09
C PRO A 60 -22.95 -35.78 -27.69
N THR A 61 -22.46 -34.60 -27.30
CA THR A 61 -23.27 -33.40 -27.04
C THR A 61 -23.96 -32.92 -28.31
N LEU A 62 -25.21 -32.47 -28.20
CA LEU A 62 -26.02 -31.99 -29.33
C LEU A 62 -25.90 -30.47 -29.50
N LEU A 63 -25.86 -30.00 -30.76
CA LEU A 63 -25.80 -28.58 -31.08
C LEU A 63 -27.10 -27.83 -30.70
N GLU A 64 -28.23 -28.53 -30.57
CA GLU A 64 -29.49 -27.95 -30.11
C GLU A 64 -29.47 -27.52 -28.63
N ASP A 65 -28.44 -27.91 -27.85
CA ASP A 65 -28.23 -27.46 -26.47
C ASP A 65 -27.98 -25.95 -26.40
N TYR A 66 -29.06 -25.18 -26.22
CA TYR A 66 -29.01 -23.73 -26.16
C TYR A 66 -28.41 -23.23 -24.84
N HIS A 67 -28.67 -23.90 -23.71
CA HIS A 67 -28.17 -23.45 -22.42
C HIS A 67 -26.66 -23.68 -22.29
N ASN A 68 -26.14 -24.82 -22.74
CA ASN A 68 -24.70 -25.05 -22.79
C ASN A 68 -24.00 -24.01 -23.65
N ARG A 69 -24.48 -23.77 -24.88
CA ARG A 69 -23.91 -22.75 -25.78
C ARG A 69 -24.00 -21.34 -25.23
N GLU A 70 -25.10 -20.97 -24.60
CA GLU A 70 -25.27 -19.64 -23.98
C GLU A 70 -24.30 -19.44 -22.81
N LYS A 71 -24.22 -20.42 -21.90
CA LYS A 71 -23.36 -20.42 -20.71
C LYS A 71 -21.87 -20.38 -21.08
N ILE A 72 -21.45 -21.18 -22.06
CA ILE A 72 -20.08 -21.18 -22.58
C ILE A 72 -19.77 -19.90 -23.36
N SER A 73 -20.66 -19.44 -24.25
CA SER A 73 -20.46 -18.20 -25.02
C SER A 73 -20.32 -16.98 -24.10
N HIS A 74 -21.12 -16.87 -23.03
CA HIS A 74 -20.95 -15.80 -22.05
C HIS A 74 -19.60 -15.90 -21.31
N PHE A 75 -19.18 -17.10 -20.92
CA PHE A 75 -17.89 -17.34 -20.27
C PHE A 75 -16.70 -16.93 -21.16
N ASP A 76 -16.68 -17.39 -22.40
CA ASP A 76 -15.62 -17.12 -23.38
C ASP A 76 -15.44 -15.62 -23.65
N HIS A 77 -16.51 -14.83 -23.50
CA HIS A 77 -16.53 -13.38 -23.74
C HIS A 77 -16.48 -12.52 -22.46
N GLU A 78 -16.26 -13.09 -21.27
CA GLU A 78 -16.14 -12.31 -20.01
C GLU A 78 -14.98 -11.29 -20.00
N ARG A 79 -13.94 -11.51 -20.83
CA ARG A 79 -12.67 -10.78 -20.75
C ARG A 79 -12.63 -9.58 -21.68
N ILE A 80 -13.17 -8.45 -21.23
CA ILE A 80 -12.89 -7.16 -21.88
C ILE A 80 -11.39 -6.79 -21.80
N PRO A 81 -10.87 -5.95 -22.72
CA PRO A 81 -9.53 -5.38 -22.61
C PRO A 81 -9.30 -4.66 -21.28
N GLU A 82 -8.06 -4.71 -20.79
CA GLU A 82 -7.66 -3.90 -19.64
C GLU A 82 -7.27 -2.47 -20.06
N ARG A 83 -6.95 -1.62 -19.09
CA ARG A 83 -6.46 -0.27 -19.38
C ARG A 83 -4.99 -0.35 -19.80
N VAL A 84 -4.61 0.37 -20.86
CA VAL A 84 -3.21 0.44 -21.37
C VAL A 84 -2.20 0.82 -20.28
N VAL A 85 -2.64 1.62 -19.31
CA VAL A 85 -1.95 1.94 -18.05
C VAL A 85 -2.94 1.91 -16.91
N HIS A 86 -2.45 1.75 -15.67
CA HIS A 86 -3.26 1.63 -14.47
C HIS A 86 -4.25 0.45 -14.52
N ALA A 87 -3.87 -0.67 -15.15
CA ALA A 87 -4.72 -1.86 -15.28
C ALA A 87 -5.04 -2.47 -13.90
N ARG A 88 -4.02 -2.78 -13.10
CA ARG A 88 -4.19 -3.19 -11.70
C ARG A 88 -4.69 -2.01 -10.84
N GLY A 89 -5.73 -2.24 -10.05
CA GLY A 89 -6.25 -1.23 -9.12
C GLY A 89 -7.54 -1.62 -8.42
N ALA A 90 -7.78 -1.02 -7.25
CA ALA A 90 -8.95 -1.23 -6.40
C ALA A 90 -9.79 0.05 -6.31
N ALA A 91 -11.10 -0.07 -6.09
CA ALA A 91 -12.00 1.07 -6.05
C ALA A 91 -12.98 1.01 -4.86
N ALA A 92 -13.47 2.18 -4.46
CA ALA A 92 -14.42 2.34 -3.37
C ALA A 92 -15.43 3.46 -3.68
N HIS A 93 -16.65 3.28 -3.17
CA HIS A 93 -17.65 4.34 -3.09
C HIS A 93 -17.44 5.20 -1.84
N GLY A 94 -17.92 6.44 -1.88
CA GLY A 94 -17.85 7.35 -0.74
C GLY A 94 -18.59 8.66 -1.02
N GLU A 95 -18.34 9.67 -0.19
CA GLU A 95 -18.98 10.99 -0.31
C GLU A 95 -17.95 12.11 -0.09
N PHE A 96 -18.09 13.17 -0.87
CA PHE A 96 -17.42 14.45 -0.65
C PHE A 96 -18.38 15.43 0.02
N VAL A 97 -17.90 16.16 1.02
CA VAL A 97 -18.63 17.22 1.73
C VAL A 97 -17.70 18.42 1.85
N LEU A 98 -18.16 19.58 1.39
CA LEU A 98 -17.44 20.83 1.48
C LEU A 98 -17.41 21.35 2.92
N HIS A 99 -16.34 22.04 3.33
CA HIS A 99 -16.23 22.64 4.66
C HIS A 99 -16.30 24.17 4.65
N THR A 100 -15.69 24.79 3.63
CA THR A 100 -15.69 26.25 3.43
C THR A 100 -15.96 26.53 1.96
N PRO A 101 -16.91 27.41 1.60
CA PRO A 101 -17.13 27.82 0.22
C PRO A 101 -16.02 28.78 -0.25
N ILE A 102 -15.77 28.80 -1.56
CA ILE A 102 -14.72 29.62 -2.20
C ILE A 102 -15.25 30.39 -3.44
N PRO A 103 -16.33 31.20 -3.29
CA PRO A 103 -17.03 31.84 -4.40
C PRO A 103 -16.15 32.88 -5.12
N GLU A 104 -15.16 33.44 -4.43
CA GLU A 104 -14.16 34.34 -4.99
C GLU A 104 -13.23 33.65 -5.99
N LEU A 105 -13.07 32.31 -5.90
CA LEU A 105 -12.22 31.50 -6.80
C LEU A 105 -13.01 30.74 -7.86
N THR A 106 -14.23 30.27 -7.56
CA THR A 106 -15.01 29.45 -8.49
C THR A 106 -16.52 29.63 -8.37
N HIS A 107 -17.24 29.52 -9.49
CA HIS A 107 -18.70 29.36 -9.50
C HIS A 107 -19.17 27.88 -9.45
N ALA A 108 -18.26 26.91 -9.40
CA ALA A 108 -18.61 25.49 -9.30
C ALA A 108 -19.32 25.21 -7.96
N ALA A 109 -20.61 24.84 -7.99
CA ALA A 109 -21.40 24.72 -6.76
C ALA A 109 -20.97 23.56 -5.85
N VAL A 110 -20.32 22.51 -6.38
CA VAL A 110 -19.64 21.47 -5.57
C VAL A 110 -18.51 22.02 -4.69
N LEU A 111 -18.02 23.23 -4.97
CA LEU A 111 -17.02 23.98 -4.17
C LEU A 111 -17.60 25.24 -3.51
N ASN A 112 -18.93 25.40 -3.48
CA ASN A 112 -19.61 26.53 -2.83
C ASN A 112 -20.81 26.18 -1.94
N ASP A 113 -21.43 25.01 -2.12
CA ASP A 113 -22.55 24.58 -1.30
C ASP A 113 -22.09 23.56 -0.24
N THR A 114 -22.10 24.00 1.02
CA THR A 114 -21.73 23.18 2.19
C THR A 114 -22.85 22.27 2.70
N SER A 115 -24.07 22.38 2.17
CA SER A 115 -25.18 21.45 2.46
C SER A 115 -25.08 20.15 1.65
N ARG A 116 -24.45 20.20 0.47
CA ARG A 116 -24.36 19.06 -0.45
C ARG A 116 -23.43 17.97 0.05
N ARG A 117 -23.91 16.73 -0.08
CA ARG A 117 -23.15 15.50 0.14
C ARG A 117 -22.98 14.81 -1.21
N THR A 118 -21.92 15.19 -1.92
CA THR A 118 -21.67 14.79 -3.31
C THR A 118 -21.20 13.34 -3.34
N PRO A 119 -21.93 12.40 -3.98
CA PRO A 119 -21.47 11.02 -4.09
C PRO A 119 -20.18 10.95 -4.90
N VAL A 120 -19.25 10.07 -4.53
CA VAL A 120 -18.01 9.83 -5.28
C VAL A 120 -17.76 8.36 -5.57
N PHE A 121 -16.97 8.10 -6.61
CA PHE A 121 -16.32 6.82 -6.85
C PHE A 121 -14.81 7.05 -7.02
N LEU A 122 -14.02 6.42 -6.16
CA LEU A 122 -12.58 6.56 -6.07
C LEU A 122 -11.93 5.27 -6.56
N ARG A 123 -11.00 5.37 -7.50
CA ARG A 123 -10.15 4.25 -7.94
C ARG A 123 -8.68 4.56 -7.67
N PHE A 124 -8.06 3.67 -6.90
CA PHE A 124 -6.61 3.56 -6.76
C PHE A 124 -6.05 2.55 -7.75
N SER A 125 -4.78 2.68 -8.11
CA SER A 125 -4.11 1.78 -9.07
C SER A 125 -2.59 1.92 -9.02
N THR A 126 -1.85 0.92 -9.49
CA THR A 126 -0.46 1.05 -9.97
C THR A 126 -0.46 1.68 -11.37
N VAL A 127 0.65 1.66 -12.13
CA VAL A 127 0.76 2.21 -13.49
C VAL A 127 1.05 1.13 -14.53
N ALA A 128 2.27 0.57 -14.56
CA ALA A 128 2.73 -0.30 -15.64
C ALA A 128 2.27 -1.76 -15.51
N GLY A 129 1.71 -2.14 -14.35
CA GLY A 129 1.27 -3.50 -14.09
C GLY A 129 -0.09 -3.84 -14.68
N SER A 130 -0.14 -4.93 -15.46
CA SER A 130 -1.37 -5.57 -15.94
C SER A 130 -2.31 -5.97 -14.79
N ARG A 131 -3.59 -6.23 -15.04
CA ARG A 131 -4.63 -6.41 -13.98
C ARG A 131 -4.31 -7.48 -12.92
N GLY A 132 -3.47 -8.45 -13.25
CA GLY A 132 -2.97 -9.49 -12.35
C GLY A 132 -1.71 -9.15 -11.53
N SER A 133 -1.10 -7.97 -11.70
CA SER A 133 0.10 -7.59 -10.93
C SER A 133 -0.18 -7.42 -9.43
N ALA A 134 0.87 -7.43 -8.61
CA ALA A 134 0.75 -7.13 -7.19
C ALA A 134 0.47 -5.64 -6.91
N ASP A 135 0.02 -5.34 -5.68
CA ASP A 135 -0.29 -3.96 -5.24
C ASP A 135 0.87 -3.25 -4.54
N THR A 136 1.83 -3.98 -3.94
CA THR A 136 2.93 -3.43 -3.13
C THR A 136 4.20 -3.13 -3.92
N VAL A 137 4.10 -3.06 -5.25
CA VAL A 137 5.19 -2.68 -6.14
C VAL A 137 5.76 -1.29 -5.79
N ARG A 138 7.06 -1.05 -5.99
CA ARG A 138 7.62 0.31 -5.98
C ARG A 138 7.09 1.03 -7.22
N ASP A 139 6.11 1.90 -7.14
CA ASP A 139 5.48 2.57 -8.30
C ASP A 139 4.77 3.87 -7.89
N VAL A 140 4.41 4.72 -8.84
CA VAL A 140 3.34 5.70 -8.64
C VAL A 140 2.04 4.96 -8.30
N ARG A 141 1.16 5.59 -7.54
CA ARG A 141 -0.23 5.16 -7.43
C ARG A 141 -1.15 6.19 -8.07
N GLY A 142 -1.92 5.74 -9.06
CA GLY A 142 -3.05 6.52 -9.59
C GLY A 142 -4.11 6.72 -8.51
N PHE A 143 -4.67 7.92 -8.45
CA PHE A 143 -5.65 8.39 -7.47
C PHE A 143 -6.74 9.15 -8.24
N ALA A 144 -7.71 8.41 -8.79
CA ALA A 144 -8.78 8.98 -9.61
C ALA A 144 -10.09 9.07 -8.83
N VAL A 145 -10.67 10.26 -8.71
CA VAL A 145 -11.97 10.49 -8.06
C VAL A 145 -12.98 11.04 -9.06
N ARG A 146 -14.06 10.29 -9.29
CA ARG A 146 -15.27 10.78 -9.96
C ARG A 146 -16.21 11.38 -8.92
N PHE A 147 -16.58 12.65 -9.11
CA PHE A 147 -17.65 13.33 -8.39
C PHE A 147 -18.93 13.30 -9.22
N TYR A 148 -20.00 12.75 -8.66
CA TYR A 148 -21.32 12.74 -9.28
C TYR A 148 -22.06 14.03 -8.87
N THR A 149 -21.74 15.16 -9.51
CA THR A 149 -22.40 16.45 -9.24
C THR A 149 -23.66 16.61 -10.09
N GLU A 150 -24.56 17.51 -9.70
CA GLU A 150 -25.81 17.79 -10.44
C GLU A 150 -25.55 18.56 -11.75
N GLU A 151 -24.42 19.27 -11.79
CA GLU A 151 -23.91 20.05 -12.92
C GLU A 151 -23.15 19.18 -13.94
N GLY A 152 -22.90 17.91 -13.61
CA GLY A 152 -22.18 16.95 -14.45
C GLY A 152 -21.23 16.05 -13.66
N ASN A 153 -20.70 15.01 -14.30
CA ASN A 153 -19.63 14.22 -13.69
C ASN A 153 -18.31 14.99 -13.80
N TRP A 154 -17.67 15.30 -12.67
CA TRP A 154 -16.32 15.86 -12.62
C TRP A 154 -15.33 14.76 -12.24
N ASP A 155 -14.33 14.51 -13.08
CA ASP A 155 -13.26 13.54 -12.82
C ASP A 155 -11.96 14.26 -12.46
N LEU A 156 -11.50 14.08 -11.22
CA LEU A 156 -10.16 14.47 -10.79
C LEU A 156 -9.23 13.24 -10.85
N VAL A 157 -8.57 13.08 -11.99
CA VAL A 157 -7.60 11.99 -12.22
C VAL A 157 -6.20 12.47 -11.82
N GLY A 158 -5.69 11.94 -10.70
CA GLY A 158 -4.40 12.33 -10.13
C GLY A 158 -3.48 11.14 -9.81
N ASN A 159 -2.35 11.44 -9.16
CA ASN A 159 -1.34 10.48 -8.71
C ASN A 159 -0.95 10.75 -7.25
N ASN A 160 -0.26 9.80 -6.59
CA ASN A 160 0.24 9.95 -5.21
C ASN A 160 1.51 10.82 -5.07
N ILE A 161 2.00 11.37 -6.18
CA ILE A 161 3.22 12.20 -6.29
C ILE A 161 2.82 13.53 -6.98
N PRO A 162 3.35 14.70 -6.58
CA PRO A 162 2.87 16.02 -7.01
C PRO A 162 3.32 16.46 -8.41
N VAL A 163 4.28 15.74 -8.98
CA VAL A 163 4.72 15.89 -10.37
C VAL A 163 4.31 14.65 -11.16
N PHE A 164 4.32 14.77 -12.49
CA PHE A 164 4.33 13.59 -13.34
C PHE A 164 5.73 13.37 -13.88
N PHE A 165 5.78 12.35 -14.69
CA PHE A 165 6.79 12.08 -15.69
C PHE A 165 6.71 13.16 -16.80
N ILE A 166 6.77 12.77 -18.06
CA ILE A 166 6.84 13.66 -19.23
C ILE A 166 5.97 14.95 -19.13
N GLN A 167 6.44 16.06 -19.69
CA GLN A 167 5.57 17.24 -19.94
C GLN A 167 4.49 16.93 -20.96
N ASP A 168 4.94 16.40 -22.09
CA ASP A 168 4.23 16.45 -23.35
C ASP A 168 3.66 15.08 -23.66
N ALA A 169 2.36 15.03 -23.92
CA ALA A 169 1.64 13.79 -24.20
C ALA A 169 2.19 13.05 -25.43
N ILE A 170 2.91 13.72 -26.34
CA ILE A 170 3.57 13.06 -27.47
C ILE A 170 4.60 12.00 -27.02
N LYS A 171 5.25 12.19 -25.87
CA LYS A 171 6.17 11.21 -25.27
C LYS A 171 5.47 10.09 -24.50
N PHE A 172 4.14 10.09 -24.42
CA PHE A 172 3.42 9.11 -23.59
C PHE A 172 3.56 7.68 -24.11
N PRO A 173 3.47 7.40 -25.43
CA PRO A 173 3.81 6.08 -25.95
C PRO A 173 5.25 5.68 -25.65
N ASP A 174 6.22 6.60 -25.83
CA ASP A 174 7.65 6.30 -25.64
C ASP A 174 7.95 5.86 -24.21
N ILE A 175 7.50 6.63 -23.21
CA ILE A 175 7.68 6.24 -21.81
C ILE A 175 6.85 5.00 -21.46
N ILE A 176 5.64 4.84 -21.99
CA ILE A 176 4.82 3.66 -21.65
C ILE A 176 5.40 2.38 -22.25
N HIS A 177 5.93 2.41 -23.46
CA HIS A 177 6.69 1.29 -24.04
C HIS A 177 7.99 1.03 -23.28
N ALA A 178 8.67 2.08 -22.79
CA ALA A 178 9.86 1.92 -21.97
C ALA A 178 9.55 1.41 -20.54
N VAL A 179 8.39 1.72 -19.93
CA VAL A 179 8.01 1.28 -18.55
C VAL A 179 7.25 -0.04 -18.47
N ASN A 180 6.68 -0.49 -19.60
CA ASN A 180 6.05 -1.80 -19.69
C ASN A 180 7.10 -2.90 -19.93
N PRO A 181 6.72 -4.18 -19.77
CA PRO A 181 7.62 -5.30 -20.01
C PRO A 181 8.10 -5.35 -21.46
N GLU A 182 9.32 -5.83 -21.71
CA GLU A 182 9.98 -5.63 -23.00
C GLU A 182 9.30 -6.43 -24.12
N PRO A 183 9.14 -5.85 -25.33
CA PRO A 183 8.20 -6.35 -26.34
C PRO A 183 8.63 -7.68 -26.98
N HIS A 184 9.81 -8.19 -26.67
CA HIS A 184 10.35 -9.45 -27.19
C HIS A 184 10.16 -10.65 -26.23
N ASN A 185 9.79 -10.41 -24.96
CA ASN A 185 9.70 -11.45 -23.93
C ASN A 185 8.59 -11.23 -22.88
N GLU A 186 7.90 -10.08 -22.87
CA GLU A 186 6.95 -9.63 -21.84
C GLU A 186 7.52 -9.67 -20.40
N ILE A 187 8.83 -9.43 -20.27
CA ILE A 187 9.56 -9.37 -19.00
C ILE A 187 10.20 -7.98 -18.86
N PRO A 188 10.20 -7.38 -17.65
CA PRO A 188 9.68 -7.92 -16.40
C PRO A 188 8.31 -7.31 -16.02
N GLN A 189 7.31 -8.18 -15.76
CA GLN A 189 5.94 -7.74 -15.44
C GLN A 189 5.88 -6.80 -14.23
N ALA A 190 5.27 -5.62 -14.45
CA ALA A 190 5.17 -4.54 -13.48
C ALA A 190 6.52 -4.18 -12.83
N GLN A 191 7.65 -4.40 -13.52
CA GLN A 191 9.03 -4.29 -13.01
C GLN A 191 9.89 -3.32 -13.83
N THR A 192 10.90 -2.70 -13.21
CA THR A 192 11.61 -1.57 -13.83
C THR A 192 13.13 -1.60 -13.74
N ALA A 193 13.65 -2.56 -13.02
CA ALA A 193 15.05 -2.94 -13.04
C ALA A 193 15.32 -3.82 -14.28
N HIS A 194 15.47 -3.17 -15.44
CA HIS A 194 15.82 -3.75 -16.76
C HIS A 194 16.31 -2.64 -17.72
N ASP A 195 16.77 -2.96 -18.93
CA ASP A 195 17.59 -2.04 -19.73
C ASP A 195 16.81 -0.93 -20.46
N ASN A 196 15.71 -1.26 -21.15
CA ASN A 196 14.85 -0.24 -21.80
C ASN A 196 14.37 0.85 -20.81
N ALA A 197 14.38 0.53 -19.51
CA ALA A 197 14.02 1.43 -18.45
C ALA A 197 14.97 2.61 -18.28
N TRP A 198 16.21 2.24 -18.00
CA TRP A 198 17.22 3.15 -17.50
C TRP A 198 17.92 3.80 -18.68
N ASP A 199 17.89 3.21 -19.88
CA ASP A 199 18.23 3.91 -21.12
C ASP A 199 17.33 5.14 -21.35
N PHE A 200 16.00 4.95 -21.44
CA PHE A 200 15.06 6.06 -21.64
C PHE A 200 15.29 7.16 -20.60
N PHE A 201 15.48 6.81 -19.32
CA PHE A 201 15.80 7.77 -18.27
C PHE A 201 17.12 8.51 -18.46
N SER A 202 18.16 7.78 -18.85
CA SER A 202 19.50 8.33 -19.05
C SER A 202 19.58 9.34 -20.20
N LEU A 203 18.78 9.10 -21.25
CA LEU A 203 18.64 9.96 -22.43
C LEU A 203 17.59 11.06 -22.26
N THR A 204 16.83 11.02 -21.16
CA THR A 204 15.68 11.91 -20.89
C THR A 204 15.90 12.59 -19.53
N PRO A 205 16.85 13.54 -19.38
CA PRO A 205 17.28 14.09 -18.08
C PRO A 205 16.18 14.77 -17.27
N GLU A 206 15.16 15.23 -18.01
CA GLU A 206 13.87 15.69 -17.51
C GLU A 206 13.22 14.76 -16.47
N THR A 207 13.54 13.46 -16.49
CA THR A 207 13.10 12.45 -15.53
C THR A 207 13.53 12.70 -14.09
N SER A 208 14.68 13.33 -13.90
CA SER A 208 15.46 13.37 -12.65
C SER A 208 14.66 13.65 -11.38
N HIS A 209 13.77 14.66 -11.39
CA HIS A 209 12.97 14.98 -10.20
C HIS A 209 12.07 13.83 -9.77
N MET A 210 11.35 13.18 -10.70
CA MET A 210 10.45 12.10 -10.30
C MET A 210 11.17 10.77 -10.07
N LEU A 211 12.39 10.57 -10.60
CA LEU A 211 13.28 9.48 -10.18
C LEU A 211 13.54 9.52 -8.67
N MET A 212 13.76 10.71 -8.09
CA MET A 212 13.90 10.87 -6.64
C MET A 212 12.63 10.41 -5.90
N TRP A 213 11.45 10.77 -6.40
CA TRP A 213 10.17 10.34 -5.81
C TRP A 213 9.96 8.82 -5.89
N ILE A 214 10.23 8.18 -7.03
CA ILE A 214 9.99 6.73 -7.18
C ILE A 214 11.05 5.85 -6.50
N MET A 215 12.27 6.35 -6.32
CA MET A 215 13.31 5.66 -5.55
C MET A 215 13.17 5.91 -4.04
N SER A 216 12.52 7.00 -3.63
CA SER A 216 12.04 7.14 -2.24
C SER A 216 10.91 6.16 -1.91
N ASP A 217 10.62 5.98 -0.62
CA ASP A 217 9.55 5.07 -0.19
C ASP A 217 8.13 5.57 -0.55
N ARG A 218 7.98 6.80 -1.04
CA ARG A 218 6.70 7.35 -1.54
C ARG A 218 6.04 6.46 -2.60
N ALA A 219 6.83 5.63 -3.29
CA ALA A 219 6.39 4.66 -4.28
C ALA A 219 6.07 3.26 -3.72
N ILE A 220 6.33 2.99 -2.45
CA ILE A 220 5.89 1.77 -1.72
C ILE A 220 4.95 2.13 -0.55
N PRO A 221 3.83 2.84 -0.79
CA PRO A 221 2.93 3.28 0.28
C PRO A 221 2.34 2.09 1.06
N ARG A 222 2.26 2.23 2.38
CA ARG A 222 1.76 1.20 3.30
C ARG A 222 0.28 0.90 3.07
N SER A 223 -0.48 1.88 2.59
CA SER A 223 -1.91 1.77 2.26
C SER A 223 -2.30 2.94 1.37
N PHE A 224 -3.29 2.76 0.49
CA PHE A 224 -3.90 3.87 -0.24
C PHE A 224 -4.55 4.93 0.69
N ALA A 225 -4.90 4.54 1.93
CA ALA A 225 -5.39 5.45 2.97
C ALA A 225 -4.27 6.22 3.71
N MET A 226 -2.99 5.93 3.40
CA MET A 226 -1.79 6.49 4.04
C MET A 226 -0.82 7.08 2.99
N MET A 227 -1.34 7.63 1.90
CA MET A 227 -0.57 8.35 0.89
C MET A 227 -1.26 9.65 0.52
N ASN A 228 -0.48 10.63 0.05
CA ASN A 228 -1.03 11.83 -0.57
C ASN A 228 -1.70 11.49 -1.91
N GLY A 229 -2.51 12.42 -2.42
CA GLY A 229 -2.94 12.47 -3.81
C GLY A 229 -2.80 13.88 -4.36
N PHE A 230 -2.58 14.00 -5.67
CA PHE A 230 -2.34 15.27 -6.34
C PHE A 230 -2.95 15.24 -7.74
N GLY A 231 -3.62 16.33 -8.14
CA GLY A 231 -4.06 16.52 -9.54
C GLY A 231 -2.90 16.78 -10.53
N VAL A 232 -1.67 16.92 -10.01
CA VAL A 232 -0.40 17.20 -10.71
C VAL A 232 -0.36 18.51 -11.51
N HIS A 233 -1.23 18.63 -12.50
CA HIS A 233 -1.33 19.78 -13.39
C HIS A 233 -1.84 21.03 -12.65
N SER A 234 -1.51 22.20 -13.19
CA SER A 234 -2.17 23.46 -12.80
C SER A 234 -3.47 23.60 -13.59
N PHE A 235 -4.60 23.52 -12.91
CA PHE A 235 -5.92 23.77 -13.48
C PHE A 235 -6.30 25.25 -13.33
N ILE A 236 -7.41 25.65 -13.94
CA ILE A 236 -7.99 26.99 -13.77
C ILE A 236 -9.38 26.83 -13.16
N LEU A 237 -9.60 27.47 -12.00
CA LEU A 237 -10.94 27.78 -11.51
C LEU A 237 -11.40 29.11 -12.13
N VAL A 238 -12.69 29.22 -12.41
CA VAL A 238 -13.32 30.43 -12.92
C VAL A 238 -14.44 30.83 -11.98
N ASN A 239 -14.42 32.06 -11.47
CA ASN A 239 -15.39 32.56 -10.50
C ASN A 239 -16.67 33.11 -11.18
N ALA A 240 -17.59 33.73 -10.42
CA ALA A 240 -18.85 34.23 -10.97
C ALA A 240 -18.69 35.44 -11.91
N GLU A 241 -17.66 36.27 -11.72
CA GLU A 241 -17.31 37.39 -12.62
C GLU A 241 -16.38 36.97 -13.77
N GLY A 242 -16.16 35.67 -13.98
CA GLY A 242 -15.28 35.15 -15.03
C GLY A 242 -13.78 35.27 -14.73
N ARG A 243 -13.38 35.69 -13.52
CA ARG A 243 -11.97 35.80 -13.12
C ARG A 243 -11.35 34.41 -13.01
N ARG A 244 -10.10 34.26 -13.49
CA ARG A 244 -9.40 32.98 -13.66
C ARG A 244 -8.32 32.81 -12.60
N HIS A 245 -8.36 31.72 -11.85
CA HIS A 245 -7.46 31.43 -10.74
C HIS A 245 -6.75 30.09 -10.98
N PHE A 246 -5.40 30.09 -10.99
CA PHE A 246 -4.65 28.84 -11.09
C PHE A 246 -4.74 28.03 -9.79
N VAL A 247 -5.02 26.74 -9.90
CA VAL A 247 -5.14 25.82 -8.76
C VAL A 247 -4.37 24.53 -9.00
N LYS A 248 -3.86 23.91 -7.93
CA LYS A 248 -3.52 22.49 -7.91
C LYS A 248 -4.38 21.80 -6.85
N PHE A 249 -4.87 20.60 -7.17
CA PHE A 249 -5.67 19.81 -6.23
C PHE A 249 -4.78 18.87 -5.42
N HIS A 250 -5.01 18.82 -4.10
CA HIS A 250 -4.23 18.05 -3.13
C HIS A 250 -5.16 17.25 -2.21
N TRP A 251 -4.90 15.95 -2.06
CA TRP A 251 -5.51 15.07 -1.08
C TRP A 251 -4.50 14.79 0.05
N LYS A 252 -4.80 15.24 1.27
CA LYS A 252 -4.02 14.92 2.48
C LYS A 252 -4.68 13.75 3.23
N PRO A 253 -3.97 12.62 3.50
CA PRO A 253 -4.55 11.46 4.18
C PRO A 253 -4.76 11.72 5.67
N ARG A 254 -5.96 11.42 6.19
CA ARG A 254 -6.27 11.54 7.64
C ARG A 254 -5.51 10.56 8.55
N LEU A 255 -4.80 9.60 7.99
CA LEU A 255 -3.96 8.63 8.71
C LEU A 255 -2.46 8.90 8.55
N GLY A 256 -2.08 10.06 8.00
CA GLY A 256 -0.69 10.42 7.71
C GLY A 256 -0.13 9.75 6.45
N VAL A 257 1.12 10.05 6.12
CA VAL A 257 1.83 9.44 4.99
C VAL A 257 2.78 8.38 5.52
N HIS A 258 2.58 7.12 5.14
CA HIS A 258 3.32 5.97 5.69
C HIS A 258 3.62 4.93 4.60
N SER A 259 4.76 4.27 4.69
CA SER A 259 5.32 3.45 3.61
C SER A 259 5.88 2.10 4.09
N LEU A 260 6.14 1.21 3.16
CA LEU A 260 6.86 -0.04 3.40
C LEU A 260 8.37 0.22 3.35
N VAL A 261 9.19 -0.73 3.81
CA VAL A 261 10.60 -0.82 3.42
C VAL A 261 10.75 -1.76 2.21
N TRP A 262 11.83 -1.66 1.44
CA TRP A 262 11.87 -2.33 0.13
C TRP A 262 11.76 -3.87 0.18
N ASP A 263 12.46 -4.54 1.10
CA ASP A 263 12.33 -6.01 1.27
C ASP A 263 10.91 -6.43 1.69
N GLU A 264 10.25 -5.66 2.55
CA GLU A 264 8.86 -5.89 2.94
C GLU A 264 7.89 -5.75 1.77
N ALA A 265 8.05 -4.68 0.99
CA ALA A 265 7.25 -4.41 -0.20
C ALA A 265 7.40 -5.54 -1.23
N LEU A 266 8.65 -5.94 -1.50
CA LEU A 266 9.05 -7.02 -2.40
C LEU A 266 8.46 -8.37 -1.99
N LYS A 267 8.48 -8.70 -0.69
CA LYS A 267 7.92 -9.94 -0.13
C LYS A 267 6.39 -9.97 -0.05
N LEU A 268 5.71 -8.83 0.03
CA LEU A 268 4.24 -8.78 -0.03
C LEU A 268 3.73 -9.06 -1.45
N SER A 269 4.48 -8.61 -2.45
CA SER A 269 4.25 -8.89 -3.86
C SER A 269 4.80 -10.25 -4.27
N VAL A 270 4.18 -11.32 -3.74
CA VAL A 270 4.34 -12.67 -4.28
C VAL A 270 3.60 -12.71 -5.62
N GLY A 271 4.33 -12.30 -6.67
CA GLY A 271 3.84 -11.76 -7.94
C GLY A 271 4.64 -10.49 -8.24
N ARG A 272 5.67 -10.58 -9.09
CA ARG A 272 6.89 -9.74 -9.04
C ARG A 272 6.68 -8.19 -9.10
N PRO A 273 7.55 -7.36 -8.46
CA PRO A 273 7.33 -5.89 -8.31
C PRO A 273 8.41 -4.88 -8.76
N SER A 274 8.01 -3.76 -9.40
CA SER A 274 8.48 -2.33 -9.31
C SER A 274 8.15 -1.49 -10.59
N ALA A 275 7.30 -0.45 -10.58
CA ALA A 275 7.04 0.45 -11.73
C ALA A 275 7.60 1.92 -11.60
N ARG A 276 7.56 2.71 -12.69
CA ARG A 276 8.53 3.81 -13.02
C ARG A 276 7.95 5.11 -13.55
N GLY A 277 8.81 6.14 -13.66
CA GLY A 277 8.85 7.08 -14.79
C GLY A 277 9.68 8.37 -14.57
N GLY A 278 9.59 9.32 -15.52
CA GLY A 278 10.08 10.71 -15.44
C GLY A 278 9.89 11.44 -16.80
N GLY A 279 9.81 12.75 -17.00
CA GLY A 279 9.72 14.03 -16.22
C GLY A 279 9.75 15.20 -17.26
N LYS A 280 9.41 16.49 -17.00
CA LYS A 280 9.92 17.70 -17.76
C LYS A 280 9.43 19.08 -17.26
N PHE A 281 10.29 20.07 -17.47
CA PHE A 281 10.16 21.54 -17.69
C PHE A 281 11.62 21.98 -17.94
N SER A 282 11.98 23.03 -18.68
CA SER A 282 13.37 23.22 -19.17
C SER A 282 14.48 23.52 -18.12
N GLU A 283 14.20 23.27 -16.84
CA GLU A 283 15.15 23.07 -15.75
C GLU A 283 14.77 21.73 -15.08
N TYR A 284 15.71 20.79 -14.99
CA TYR A 284 15.43 19.38 -14.63
C TYR A 284 15.97 18.95 -13.26
N ILE A 285 16.88 19.73 -12.68
CA ILE A 285 17.79 19.33 -11.62
C ILE A 285 17.45 19.99 -10.29
N SER A 286 17.04 21.26 -10.25
CA SER A 286 16.77 21.96 -8.98
C SER A 286 15.66 21.30 -8.17
N GLN A 287 14.60 20.82 -8.81
CA GLN A 287 13.53 20.13 -8.08
C GLN A 287 13.97 18.74 -7.57
N ALA A 288 14.90 18.08 -8.28
CA ALA A 288 15.51 16.83 -7.82
C ALA A 288 16.43 17.07 -6.61
N GLN A 289 17.29 18.10 -6.69
CA GLN A 289 18.15 18.56 -5.59
C GLN A 289 17.31 18.94 -4.37
N LEU A 290 16.30 19.80 -4.56
CA LEU A 290 15.38 20.23 -3.51
C LEU A 290 14.73 19.03 -2.83
N PHE A 291 14.26 18.02 -3.57
CA PHE A 291 13.68 16.81 -2.99
C PHE A 291 14.73 16.03 -2.17
N TYR A 292 15.86 15.66 -2.76
CA TYR A 292 16.88 14.83 -2.09
C TYR A 292 17.48 15.52 -0.86
N ASN A 293 17.76 16.83 -0.96
CA ASN A 293 18.19 17.65 0.17
C ASN A 293 17.14 17.67 1.30
N SER A 294 15.85 17.64 0.96
CA SER A 294 14.74 17.69 1.94
C SER A 294 14.51 16.38 2.71
N MET A 295 15.14 15.28 2.29
CA MET A 295 15.03 14.00 2.98
C MET A 295 15.71 14.00 4.35
N SER A 296 15.29 13.08 5.21
CA SER A 296 16.06 12.59 6.37
C SER A 296 17.20 11.66 5.92
N ASP A 297 18.11 11.28 6.83
CA ASP A 297 19.22 10.38 6.47
C ASP A 297 18.77 8.95 6.14
N VAL A 298 17.73 8.44 6.82
CA VAL A 298 17.14 7.13 6.50
C VAL A 298 16.45 7.14 5.13
N GLU A 299 15.76 8.22 4.77
CA GLU A 299 15.19 8.36 3.42
C GLU A 299 16.29 8.46 2.34
N ARG A 300 17.44 9.10 2.61
CA ARG A 300 18.61 9.06 1.70
C ARG A 300 19.18 7.66 1.55
N GLU A 301 19.24 6.87 2.62
CA GLU A 301 19.68 5.47 2.57
C GLU A 301 18.75 4.61 1.71
N HIS A 302 17.44 4.78 1.88
CA HIS A 302 16.43 4.04 1.11
C HIS A 302 16.45 4.42 -0.37
N ILE A 303 16.60 5.72 -0.70
CA ILE A 303 16.81 6.18 -2.09
C ILE A 303 18.09 5.58 -2.70
N THR A 304 19.21 5.61 -1.96
CA THR A 304 20.49 5.03 -2.41
C THR A 304 20.34 3.54 -2.70
N SER A 305 19.70 2.81 -1.78
CA SER A 305 19.45 1.37 -1.87
C SER A 305 18.50 1.02 -3.02
N ALA A 306 17.47 1.83 -3.28
CA ALA A 306 16.54 1.65 -4.39
C ALA A 306 17.23 1.83 -5.76
N PHE A 307 18.01 2.90 -5.94
CA PHE A 307 18.84 3.07 -7.15
C PHE A 307 19.83 1.92 -7.33
N SER A 308 20.49 1.49 -6.26
CA SER A 308 21.45 0.37 -6.30
C SER A 308 20.79 -0.95 -6.70
N PHE A 309 19.57 -1.22 -6.20
CA PHE A 309 18.81 -2.43 -6.52
C PHE A 309 18.22 -2.43 -7.94
N GLU A 310 17.78 -1.27 -8.43
CA GLU A 310 17.18 -1.16 -9.76
C GLU A 310 18.24 -1.18 -10.86
N LEU A 311 19.35 -0.45 -10.68
CA LEU A 311 20.50 -0.50 -11.60
C LEU A 311 21.25 -1.84 -11.49
N GLY A 312 21.26 -2.49 -10.32
CA GLY A 312 21.81 -3.84 -10.14
C GLY A 312 21.10 -4.98 -10.90
N LYS A 313 20.20 -4.66 -11.86
CA LYS A 313 19.62 -5.59 -12.86
C LYS A 313 19.54 -4.96 -14.26
N VAL A 314 20.34 -3.94 -14.54
CA VAL A 314 20.56 -3.40 -15.88
C VAL A 314 21.87 -4.00 -16.39
N ASP A 315 21.88 -4.53 -17.60
CA ASP A 315 23.06 -5.22 -18.16
C ASP A 315 23.99 -4.25 -18.93
N ASP A 316 23.48 -3.20 -19.59
CA ASP A 316 24.26 -2.19 -20.31
C ASP A 316 25.00 -1.22 -19.35
N THR A 317 26.32 -1.35 -19.30
CA THR A 317 27.20 -0.46 -18.52
C THR A 317 27.22 0.98 -19.02
N GLY A 318 26.89 1.23 -20.29
CA GLY A 318 26.69 2.57 -20.82
C GLY A 318 25.48 3.27 -20.18
N ILE A 319 24.41 2.53 -19.85
CA ILE A 319 23.29 3.08 -19.07
C ILE A 319 23.76 3.48 -17.67
N HIS A 320 24.57 2.64 -17.02
CA HIS A 320 25.16 2.97 -15.72
C HIS A 320 25.98 4.26 -15.74
N GLU A 321 26.90 4.43 -16.70
CA GLU A 321 27.68 5.67 -16.82
C GLU A 321 26.79 6.90 -17.00
N ARG A 322 25.77 6.82 -17.86
CA ARG A 322 24.84 7.92 -18.11
C ARG A 322 24.01 8.26 -16.86
N ILE A 323 23.47 7.26 -16.15
CA ILE A 323 22.66 7.47 -14.93
C ILE A 323 23.50 7.96 -13.75
N ILE A 324 24.70 7.42 -13.51
CA ILE A 324 25.62 7.92 -12.46
C ILE A 324 25.95 9.39 -12.73
N THR A 325 26.14 9.77 -13.99
CA THR A 325 26.35 11.17 -14.38
C THR A 325 25.12 12.05 -14.11
N ARG A 326 23.89 11.55 -14.31
CA ARG A 326 22.64 12.26 -13.91
C ARG A 326 22.53 12.40 -12.38
N LEU A 327 22.85 11.35 -11.62
CA LEU A 327 22.84 11.39 -10.15
C LEU A 327 23.85 12.41 -9.61
N ASP A 328 25.02 12.52 -10.22
CA ASP A 328 26.07 13.47 -9.80
C ASP A 328 25.65 14.93 -10.01
N GLU A 329 24.72 15.23 -10.93
CA GLU A 329 24.15 16.59 -11.11
C GLU A 329 23.18 16.95 -9.97
N ILE A 330 22.64 15.94 -9.28
CA ILE A 330 21.74 16.10 -8.13
C ILE A 330 22.58 16.14 -6.85
N ASP A 331 23.34 15.08 -6.57
CA ASP A 331 24.22 15.01 -5.42
C ASP A 331 25.38 14.01 -5.63
N HIS A 332 26.61 14.50 -5.40
CA HIS A 332 27.83 13.72 -5.55
C HIS A 332 27.93 12.55 -4.54
N SER A 333 27.35 12.70 -3.33
CA SER A 333 27.36 11.62 -2.33
C SER A 333 26.43 10.48 -2.73
N LEU A 334 25.22 10.80 -3.20
CA LEU A 334 24.29 9.84 -3.82
C LEU A 334 24.95 9.10 -4.98
N ALA A 335 25.54 9.84 -5.94
CA ALA A 335 26.19 9.27 -7.11
C ALA A 335 27.34 8.34 -6.75
N ALA A 336 28.26 8.77 -5.88
CA ALA A 336 29.40 7.97 -5.45
C ALA A 336 28.98 6.70 -4.68
N ARG A 337 27.92 6.78 -3.87
CA ARG A 337 27.38 5.63 -3.12
C ARG A 337 26.69 4.61 -4.03
N VAL A 338 25.83 5.06 -4.94
CA VAL A 338 25.17 4.18 -5.92
C VAL A 338 26.23 3.52 -6.82
N ALA A 339 27.15 4.31 -7.38
CA ALA A 339 28.24 3.80 -8.22
C ALA A 339 29.08 2.73 -7.51
N LYS A 340 29.47 2.96 -6.25
CA LYS A 340 30.17 1.97 -5.42
C LYS A 340 29.37 0.67 -5.27
N ASN A 341 28.06 0.76 -5.02
CA ASN A 341 27.20 -0.40 -4.78
C ASN A 341 27.01 -1.28 -6.04
N ILE A 342 27.04 -0.69 -7.24
CA ILE A 342 26.95 -1.42 -8.52
C ILE A 342 28.30 -1.64 -9.22
N GLY A 343 29.43 -1.38 -8.53
CA GLY A 343 30.78 -1.65 -9.03
C GLY A 343 31.29 -0.71 -10.14
N GLN A 344 30.70 0.49 -10.27
CA GLN A 344 30.95 1.43 -11.37
C GLN A 344 31.77 2.66 -10.90
N PRO A 345 32.50 3.33 -11.82
CA PRO A 345 33.21 4.57 -11.50
C PRO A 345 32.25 5.76 -11.41
N VAL A 346 32.57 6.73 -10.55
CA VAL A 346 31.92 8.05 -10.52
C VAL A 346 32.88 9.11 -11.07
N ARG A 347 32.39 9.97 -11.98
CA ARG A 347 33.12 11.15 -12.46
C ARG A 347 32.41 12.39 -11.95
N ARG A 348 33.13 13.22 -11.18
CA ARG A 348 32.58 14.45 -10.60
C ARG A 348 32.39 15.52 -11.67
N ASN A 349 31.19 16.08 -11.73
CA ASN A 349 30.82 17.14 -12.68
C ASN A 349 31.03 18.56 -12.10
N THR A 350 30.55 19.57 -12.85
CA THR A 350 30.61 21.00 -12.50
C THR A 350 29.28 21.60 -12.03
N CYS A 351 28.21 20.79 -11.96
CA CYS A 351 26.90 21.22 -11.49
C CYS A 351 26.94 21.52 -9.98
N LYS A 352 26.17 22.52 -9.54
CA LYS A 352 26.14 22.93 -8.14
C LYS A 352 24.83 22.50 -7.51
N ASN A 353 24.90 21.71 -6.44
CA ASN A 353 23.75 21.51 -5.57
C ASN A 353 23.44 22.84 -4.85
N HIS A 354 22.22 23.35 -5.03
CA HIS A 354 21.80 24.65 -4.47
C HIS A 354 21.49 24.63 -2.96
N GLY A 355 21.56 23.46 -2.30
CA GLY A 355 21.45 23.31 -0.84
C GLY A 355 20.06 23.56 -0.21
N MET A 356 19.13 24.22 -0.92
CA MET A 356 17.75 24.45 -0.45
C MET A 356 17.04 23.14 -0.03
N ARG A 357 16.22 23.24 1.03
CA ARG A 357 15.38 22.18 1.60
C ARG A 357 13.92 22.68 1.75
N SER A 358 12.96 21.76 1.88
CA SER A 358 11.53 22.01 2.08
C SER A 358 10.95 21.09 3.13
N ALA A 359 10.31 21.66 4.16
CA ALA A 359 9.71 20.95 5.30
C ALA A 359 8.42 20.15 4.96
N PHE A 360 8.14 19.95 3.67
CA PHE A 360 6.91 19.32 3.15
C PHE A 360 7.17 18.11 2.22
N LEU A 361 8.44 17.75 1.95
CA LEU A 361 8.81 16.71 0.99
C LEU A 361 9.17 15.36 1.62
N SER A 362 9.89 15.35 2.74
CA SER A 362 10.08 14.14 3.57
C SER A 362 8.73 13.56 4.03
N GLN A 363 8.67 12.27 4.35
CA GLN A 363 7.58 11.67 5.13
C GLN A 363 7.95 11.50 6.62
N VAL A 364 9.23 11.60 6.97
CA VAL A 364 9.73 11.50 8.36
C VAL A 364 9.69 12.87 9.03
N ASP A 365 10.29 13.88 8.40
CA ASP A 365 10.52 15.22 8.96
C ASP A 365 9.36 16.22 8.68
N ILE A 366 8.27 15.78 8.03
CA ILE A 366 7.19 16.69 7.61
C ILE A 366 6.40 17.23 8.80
N LYS A 367 6.33 18.57 8.89
CA LYS A 367 5.71 19.34 9.98
C LYS A 367 4.22 19.06 10.21
N GLU A 368 3.55 18.40 9.28
CA GLU A 368 2.14 18.01 9.32
C GLU A 368 1.92 16.47 9.34
N GLN A 369 2.95 15.67 9.67
CA GLN A 369 2.80 14.22 9.74
C GLN A 369 1.78 13.81 10.81
N THR A 370 0.93 12.84 10.48
CA THR A 370 -0.01 12.22 11.43
C THR A 370 0.52 10.83 11.81
N PHE A 371 1.20 10.76 12.95
CA PHE A 371 1.60 9.50 13.58
C PHE A 371 0.42 8.94 14.40
N THR A 372 -0.10 7.77 14.02
CA THR A 372 -1.23 7.13 14.69
C THR A 372 -1.23 5.61 14.50
N ALA A 373 -1.64 4.89 15.55
CA ALA A 373 -1.86 3.45 15.49
C ALA A 373 -3.19 3.09 14.81
N LYS A 374 -4.11 4.04 14.64
CA LYS A 374 -5.45 3.79 14.10
C LYS A 374 -5.40 3.21 12.68
N GLY A 375 -6.12 2.11 12.46
CA GLY A 375 -6.16 1.39 11.18
C GLY A 375 -4.94 0.50 10.90
N ARG A 376 -3.98 0.39 11.83
CA ARG A 376 -2.86 -0.56 11.77
C ARG A 376 -3.33 -1.99 12.10
N LYS A 377 -2.50 -2.98 11.79
CA LYS A 377 -2.70 -4.39 12.16
C LYS A 377 -1.58 -4.86 13.08
N VAL A 378 -1.90 -5.56 14.17
CA VAL A 378 -0.91 -6.21 15.05
C VAL A 378 -1.11 -7.72 14.98
N GLY A 379 -0.06 -8.45 14.63
CA GLY A 379 -0.06 -9.92 14.65
C GLY A 379 0.21 -10.41 16.07
N ILE A 380 -0.75 -11.13 16.66
CA ILE A 380 -0.67 -11.70 18.01
C ILE A 380 -0.43 -13.21 17.86
N PHE A 381 0.81 -13.63 18.08
CA PHE A 381 1.28 -15.00 17.90
C PHE A 381 1.12 -15.77 19.21
N LEU A 382 0.25 -16.79 19.18
CA LEU A 382 -0.15 -17.60 20.33
C LEU A 382 0.09 -19.09 20.08
N GLN A 383 0.56 -19.79 21.11
CA GLN A 383 0.51 -21.26 21.19
C GLN A 383 -0.58 -21.68 22.19
N ASP A 384 -1.01 -22.94 22.16
CA ASP A 384 -1.89 -23.45 23.23
C ASP A 384 -1.16 -23.39 24.58
N GLY A 385 -1.85 -22.94 25.63
CA GLY A 385 -1.27 -22.67 26.95
C GLY A 385 -0.74 -21.24 27.15
N PHE A 386 -1.10 -20.29 26.28
CA PHE A 386 -0.69 -18.88 26.36
C PHE A 386 -1.17 -18.14 27.62
N ASP A 387 -0.44 -17.12 28.05
CA ASP A 387 -0.80 -16.24 29.17
C ASP A 387 -1.97 -15.32 28.79
N THR A 388 -3.15 -15.58 29.37
CA THR A 388 -4.41 -14.96 28.91
C THR A 388 -4.52 -13.46 29.22
N ALA A 389 -4.06 -13.01 30.39
CA ALA A 389 -4.24 -11.62 30.83
C ALA A 389 -3.51 -10.60 29.93
N PRO A 390 -2.21 -10.75 29.57
CA PRO A 390 -1.55 -9.88 28.60
C PRO A 390 -2.22 -9.86 27.22
N VAL A 391 -2.70 -11.00 26.74
CA VAL A 391 -3.35 -11.12 25.43
C VAL A 391 -4.68 -10.37 25.41
N LEU A 392 -5.56 -10.61 26.38
CA LEU A 392 -6.88 -9.98 26.44
C LEU A 392 -6.78 -8.46 26.71
N ALA A 393 -5.84 -8.03 27.55
CA ALA A 393 -5.56 -6.62 27.79
C ALA A 393 -5.10 -5.91 26.51
N LEU A 394 -4.15 -6.50 25.76
CA LEU A 394 -3.69 -5.94 24.50
C LEU A 394 -4.80 -5.93 23.44
N GLN A 395 -5.59 -7.00 23.30
CA GLN A 395 -6.73 -7.01 22.36
C GLN A 395 -7.74 -5.89 22.66
N SER A 396 -7.99 -5.60 23.94
CA SER A 396 -8.87 -4.51 24.38
C SER A 396 -8.29 -3.13 23.99
N ALA A 397 -7.01 -2.88 24.34
CA ALA A 397 -6.34 -1.61 24.05
C ALA A 397 -6.16 -1.35 22.54
N LEU A 398 -5.84 -2.39 21.76
CA LEU A 398 -5.80 -2.30 20.30
C LEU A 398 -7.19 -1.93 19.74
N LYS A 399 -8.26 -2.56 20.25
CA LYS A 399 -9.63 -2.30 19.80
C LYS A 399 -10.11 -0.88 20.12
N SER A 400 -9.76 -0.32 21.29
CA SER A 400 -10.17 1.05 21.65
C SER A 400 -9.55 2.10 20.73
N GLU A 401 -8.28 1.94 20.34
CA GLU A 401 -7.58 2.84 19.41
C GLU A 401 -7.91 2.57 17.92
N GLY A 402 -8.80 1.61 17.63
CA GLY A 402 -9.17 1.24 16.26
C GLY A 402 -8.05 0.52 15.50
N VAL A 403 -7.27 -0.29 16.21
CA VAL A 403 -6.20 -1.15 15.68
C VAL A 403 -6.71 -2.59 15.57
N MET A 404 -6.38 -3.25 14.46
CA MET A 404 -6.81 -4.62 14.20
C MET A 404 -5.88 -5.62 14.89
N ALA A 405 -6.36 -6.23 15.98
CA ALA A 405 -5.70 -7.36 16.63
C ALA A 405 -5.95 -8.65 15.85
N MET A 406 -4.91 -9.22 15.24
CA MET A 406 -4.99 -10.41 14.38
C MET A 406 -4.34 -11.61 15.06
N ILE A 407 -5.12 -12.60 15.49
CA ILE A 407 -4.61 -13.81 16.13
C ILE A 407 -3.96 -14.74 15.10
N VAL A 408 -2.72 -15.12 15.38
CA VAL A 408 -1.91 -16.09 14.63
C VAL A 408 -1.64 -17.29 15.55
N GLY A 409 -2.04 -18.49 15.12
CA GLY A 409 -1.80 -19.73 15.88
C GLY A 409 -1.00 -20.80 15.12
N PRO A 410 -0.79 -21.98 15.71
CA PRO A 410 -0.22 -23.12 14.99
C PRO A 410 -1.12 -23.64 13.85
N ARG A 411 -2.43 -23.43 13.96
CA ARG A 411 -3.47 -24.04 13.11
C ARG A 411 -4.72 -23.15 13.03
N LYS A 412 -5.58 -23.38 12.04
CA LYS A 412 -6.92 -22.77 11.95
C LYS A 412 -7.85 -23.32 13.05
N GLY A 413 -8.99 -22.66 13.26
CA GLY A 413 -9.92 -22.96 14.35
C GLY A 413 -9.70 -21.97 15.50
N SER A 414 -9.37 -22.46 16.70
CA SER A 414 -9.02 -21.61 17.84
C SER A 414 -7.83 -22.14 18.64
N VAL A 415 -7.04 -21.22 19.21
CA VAL A 415 -5.97 -21.49 20.17
C VAL A 415 -6.54 -21.43 21.59
N GLN A 416 -6.09 -22.32 22.47
CA GLN A 416 -6.71 -22.58 23.78
C GLN A 416 -5.76 -22.26 24.93
N SER A 417 -6.28 -21.67 26.02
CA SER A 417 -5.57 -21.60 27.30
C SER A 417 -6.56 -21.58 28.47
N GLY A 418 -6.55 -22.64 29.29
CA GLY A 418 -7.56 -22.85 30.32
C GLY A 418 -8.98 -22.86 29.75
N SER A 419 -9.83 -21.97 30.23
CA SER A 419 -11.18 -21.72 29.73
C SER A 419 -11.26 -20.72 28.56
N THR A 420 -10.14 -20.12 28.15
CA THR A 420 -10.10 -19.08 27.09
C THR A 420 -9.83 -19.70 25.73
N SER A 421 -10.72 -19.44 24.77
CA SER A 421 -10.58 -19.86 23.37
C SER A 421 -10.55 -18.64 22.44
N LEU A 422 -9.52 -18.50 21.60
CA LEU A 422 -9.39 -17.41 20.65
C LEU A 422 -9.31 -17.93 19.21
N SER A 423 -10.24 -17.50 18.36
CA SER A 423 -10.29 -17.89 16.94
C SER A 423 -9.07 -17.37 16.17
N THR A 424 -8.41 -18.22 15.38
CA THR A 424 -7.16 -17.91 14.68
C THR A 424 -7.42 -17.40 13.26
N GLN A 425 -7.20 -16.10 13.02
CA GLN A 425 -7.33 -15.52 11.68
C GLN A 425 -6.21 -16.02 10.75
N PHE A 426 -5.00 -16.23 11.28
CA PHE A 426 -3.85 -16.76 10.54
C PHE A 426 -3.21 -17.96 11.24
N THR A 427 -2.35 -18.67 10.50
CA THR A 427 -1.41 -19.65 11.05
C THR A 427 0.02 -19.22 10.79
N PHE A 428 1.00 -19.72 11.55
CA PHE A 428 2.42 -19.41 11.32
C PHE A 428 2.89 -19.74 9.89
N GLU A 429 2.25 -20.68 9.21
CA GLU A 429 2.53 -20.99 7.80
C GLU A 429 1.83 -20.02 6.83
N THR A 430 0.61 -19.56 7.15
CA THR A 430 -0.24 -18.77 6.24
C THR A 430 -0.08 -17.25 6.34
N CYS A 431 0.78 -16.73 7.23
CA CYS A 431 1.17 -15.31 7.25
C CYS A 431 2.69 -15.13 7.32
N ARG A 432 3.15 -13.91 7.01
CA ARG A 432 4.52 -13.42 7.25
C ARG A 432 4.45 -12.12 8.05
N SER A 433 5.57 -11.65 8.62
CA SER A 433 5.56 -10.43 9.46
C SER A 433 5.01 -9.23 8.69
N THR A 434 5.29 -9.21 7.38
CA THR A 434 4.84 -8.24 6.38
C THR A 434 3.32 -7.97 6.39
N HIS A 435 2.50 -8.90 6.90
CA HIS A 435 1.06 -8.74 6.97
C HIS A 435 0.60 -7.78 8.08
N PHE A 436 1.49 -7.43 9.01
CA PHE A 436 1.22 -6.65 10.22
C PHE A 436 2.17 -5.45 10.33
N ASP A 437 1.74 -4.40 11.02
CA ASP A 437 2.57 -3.23 11.35
C ASP A 437 3.45 -3.48 12.60
N ALA A 438 3.04 -4.42 13.46
CA ALA A 438 3.78 -4.87 14.64
C ALA A 438 3.46 -6.33 14.99
N THR A 439 4.32 -6.94 15.79
CA THR A 439 4.25 -8.36 16.19
C THR A 439 4.27 -8.48 17.71
N TYR A 440 3.35 -9.25 18.30
CA TYR A 440 3.36 -9.64 19.71
C TYR A 440 3.47 -11.17 19.81
N VAL A 441 4.44 -11.66 20.59
CA VAL A 441 4.52 -13.09 20.98
C VAL A 441 4.16 -13.21 22.45
N ALA A 442 3.09 -13.95 22.74
CA ALA A 442 2.64 -14.13 24.13
C ALA A 442 3.50 -15.16 24.88
N GLY A 443 3.68 -14.90 26.18
CA GLY A 443 4.08 -15.90 27.16
C GLY A 443 3.10 -17.06 27.26
N GLY A 444 3.47 -18.08 28.03
CA GLY A 444 2.63 -19.26 28.26
C GLY A 444 3.37 -20.40 28.97
N SER A 445 2.67 -21.52 29.12
CA SER A 445 3.12 -22.68 29.91
C SER A 445 2.77 -24.02 29.25
N GLY A 446 3.46 -25.09 29.71
CA GLY A 446 3.28 -26.45 29.23
C GLY A 446 4.21 -26.85 28.07
N GLU A 447 4.33 -28.16 27.84
CA GLU A 447 5.32 -28.72 26.91
C GLU A 447 5.04 -28.33 25.44
N ASN A 448 3.77 -28.31 25.04
CA ASN A 448 3.34 -27.93 23.68
C ASN A 448 3.67 -26.46 23.37
N TYR A 449 3.53 -25.57 24.36
CA TYR A 449 3.93 -24.17 24.25
C TYR A 449 5.44 -24.05 23.97
N SER A 450 6.29 -24.69 24.80
CA SER A 450 7.74 -24.62 24.70
C SER A 450 8.30 -25.25 23.41
N LYS A 451 7.71 -26.36 22.95
CA LYS A 451 7.98 -26.93 21.62
C LYS A 451 7.55 -25.95 20.53
N GLY A 452 6.36 -25.38 20.68
CA GLY A 452 5.77 -24.44 19.73
C GLY A 452 6.58 -23.15 19.52
N LEU A 453 7.18 -22.57 20.57
CA LEU A 453 8.06 -21.40 20.44
C LEU A 453 9.22 -21.64 19.45
N ASN A 454 9.75 -22.85 19.42
CA ASN A 454 10.90 -23.22 18.58
C ASN A 454 10.51 -23.55 17.12
N THR A 455 9.27 -23.27 16.71
CA THR A 455 8.83 -23.39 15.31
C THR A 455 9.58 -22.39 14.44
N GLY A 456 10.33 -22.86 13.42
CA GLY A 456 11.13 -22.01 12.54
C GLY A 456 10.35 -20.87 11.85
N ARG A 457 9.05 -21.06 11.56
CA ARG A 457 8.18 -19.99 11.05
C ARG A 457 7.95 -18.85 12.04
N LEU A 458 7.82 -19.14 13.34
CA LEU A 458 7.65 -18.13 14.38
C LEU A 458 8.96 -17.36 14.60
N ILE A 459 10.09 -18.06 14.72
CA ILE A 459 11.42 -17.45 14.81
C ILE A 459 11.68 -16.52 13.61
N HIS A 460 11.36 -16.98 12.40
CA HIS A 460 11.50 -16.19 11.19
C HIS A 460 10.57 -14.96 11.17
N ALA A 461 9.31 -15.10 11.57
CA ALA A 461 8.35 -13.98 11.59
C ALA A 461 8.79 -12.85 12.54
N VAL A 462 9.38 -13.18 13.69
CA VAL A 462 9.90 -12.16 14.63
C VAL A 462 11.20 -11.54 14.12
N ARG A 463 12.16 -12.33 13.61
CA ARG A 463 13.38 -11.78 12.97
C ARG A 463 13.07 -10.89 11.76
N GLU A 464 12.09 -11.27 10.95
CA GLU A 464 11.61 -10.46 9.82
C GLU A 464 10.95 -9.16 10.29
N ALA A 465 10.16 -9.19 11.38
CA ALA A 465 9.60 -7.97 11.96
C ALA A 465 10.70 -7.00 12.42
N TYR A 466 11.75 -7.52 13.06
CA TYR A 466 12.89 -6.73 13.54
C TYR A 466 13.71 -6.14 12.37
N MET A 467 14.04 -6.95 11.36
CA MET A 467 14.66 -6.51 10.10
C MET A 467 13.85 -5.42 9.39
N HIS A 468 12.52 -5.42 9.53
CA HIS A 468 11.63 -4.40 8.98
C HIS A 468 11.36 -3.22 9.94
N GLN A 469 12.17 -3.06 11.00
CA GLN A 469 12.05 -1.98 12.00
C GLN A 469 10.64 -1.85 12.59
N LYS A 470 9.95 -2.99 12.78
CA LYS A 470 8.60 -3.01 13.34
C LYS A 470 8.67 -3.09 14.86
N PRO A 471 7.75 -2.42 15.58
CA PRO A 471 7.58 -2.68 17.00
C PRO A 471 7.30 -4.17 17.24
N ILE A 472 8.08 -4.77 18.13
CA ILE A 472 7.87 -6.13 18.62
C ILE A 472 7.43 -6.02 20.08
N ALA A 473 6.58 -6.93 20.53
CA ALA A 473 6.25 -7.10 21.93
C ALA A 473 6.40 -8.57 22.32
N VAL A 474 6.80 -8.80 23.57
CA VAL A 474 7.01 -10.14 24.12
C VAL A 474 6.69 -10.17 25.61
N SER A 475 6.02 -11.23 26.07
CA SER A 475 5.59 -11.36 27.47
C SER A 475 5.97 -12.70 28.11
N GLY A 476 6.02 -12.72 29.44
CA GLY A 476 6.22 -13.94 30.24
C GLY A 476 7.40 -14.78 29.78
N SER A 477 7.18 -16.10 29.68
CA SER A 477 8.19 -17.09 29.27
C SER A 477 8.75 -16.89 27.85
N ALA A 478 8.09 -16.12 26.98
CA ALA A 478 8.63 -15.83 25.65
C ALA A 478 9.79 -14.82 25.68
N VAL A 479 9.95 -14.03 26.75
CA VAL A 479 11.01 -13.00 26.87
C VAL A 479 12.40 -13.63 26.73
N GLU A 480 12.68 -14.68 27.49
CA GLU A 480 13.97 -15.36 27.49
C GLU A 480 14.25 -16.09 26.17
N TRP A 481 13.22 -16.70 25.58
CA TRP A 481 13.31 -17.31 24.24
C TRP A 481 13.66 -16.27 23.17
N LEU A 482 13.04 -15.08 23.20
CA LEU A 482 13.34 -14.01 22.25
C LEU A 482 14.80 -13.56 22.38
N GLN A 483 15.26 -13.30 23.61
CA GLN A 483 16.64 -12.86 23.89
C GLN A 483 17.69 -13.92 23.50
N ARG A 484 17.46 -15.21 23.81
CA ARG A 484 18.45 -16.27 23.59
C ARG A 484 18.44 -16.87 22.17
N VAL A 485 17.27 -17.00 21.55
CA VAL A 485 17.09 -17.77 20.30
C VAL A 485 16.81 -16.85 19.10
N VAL A 486 16.00 -15.81 19.29
CA VAL A 486 15.47 -15.03 18.16
C VAL A 486 16.34 -13.83 17.83
N LEU A 487 16.67 -13.01 18.83
CA LEU A 487 17.42 -11.76 18.71
C LEU A 487 18.66 -11.73 19.64
N PRO A 488 19.55 -12.74 19.61
CA PRO A 488 20.77 -12.72 20.40
C PRO A 488 21.68 -11.56 19.97
N SER A 489 22.29 -10.87 20.94
CA SER A 489 23.14 -9.67 20.77
C SER A 489 22.44 -8.40 20.25
N GLU A 490 21.20 -8.49 19.78
CA GLU A 490 20.37 -7.36 19.35
C GLU A 490 19.60 -6.70 20.52
N VAL A 491 19.42 -7.42 21.63
CA VAL A 491 18.80 -6.95 22.88
C VAL A 491 19.55 -7.50 24.10
N SER A 492 19.55 -6.75 25.20
CA SER A 492 20.31 -7.05 26.41
C SER A 492 19.79 -8.30 27.14
N PRO A 493 20.67 -9.26 27.51
CA PRO A 493 20.26 -10.41 28.31
C PRO A 493 19.73 -10.02 29.69
N ALA A 494 18.53 -10.51 30.02
CA ALA A 494 17.91 -10.52 31.34
C ALA A 494 17.63 -9.17 32.06
N MET A 495 16.35 -8.93 32.30
CA MET A 495 15.85 -8.13 33.42
C MET A 495 14.79 -8.96 34.15
N VAL A 496 15.22 -9.87 35.02
CA VAL A 496 14.31 -10.68 35.85
C VAL A 496 13.76 -9.83 36.99
N GLY A 497 12.46 -9.61 36.98
CA GLY A 497 11.72 -8.89 38.01
C GLY A 497 10.23 -8.92 37.67
N GLU A 498 9.38 -9.03 38.69
CA GLU A 498 7.93 -9.02 38.47
C GLU A 498 7.46 -7.65 37.97
N GLY A 499 6.48 -7.64 37.05
CA GLY A 499 5.77 -6.45 36.60
C GLY A 499 6.66 -5.24 36.31
N ASN A 500 7.45 -5.30 35.24
CA ASN A 500 8.20 -4.15 34.71
C ASN A 500 8.12 -4.15 33.18
N VAL A 501 7.45 -3.16 32.58
CA VAL A 501 7.47 -2.89 31.13
C VAL A 501 8.77 -2.19 30.76
N LYS A 502 9.49 -2.75 29.77
CA LYS A 502 10.77 -2.18 29.29
C LYS A 502 10.78 -2.11 27.76
N VAL A 503 11.51 -1.14 27.20
CA VAL A 503 11.68 -0.96 25.76
C VAL A 503 13.16 -0.87 25.43
N GLU A 504 13.63 -1.72 24.53
CA GLU A 504 14.99 -1.72 24.00
C GLU A 504 14.92 -2.06 22.51
N ASN A 505 15.57 -1.27 21.65
CA ASN A 505 15.68 -1.50 20.20
C ASN A 505 14.34 -1.85 19.50
N GLY A 506 13.24 -1.24 19.96
CA GLY A 506 11.89 -1.45 19.40
C GLY A 506 11.12 -2.65 19.95
N VAL A 507 11.74 -3.44 20.83
CA VAL A 507 11.12 -4.57 21.51
C VAL A 507 10.55 -4.11 22.86
N VAL A 508 9.26 -4.33 23.06
CA VAL A 508 8.54 -4.12 24.33
C VAL A 508 8.53 -5.43 25.11
N PHE A 509 9.12 -5.43 26.30
CA PHE A 509 9.19 -6.57 27.20
C PHE A 509 8.20 -6.44 28.36
N LEU A 510 7.57 -7.55 28.75
CA LEU A 510 6.79 -7.67 29.98
C LEU A 510 7.12 -9.02 30.65
N ALA A 511 7.92 -9.02 31.71
CA ALA A 511 8.42 -10.25 32.33
C ALA A 511 7.35 -11.11 33.05
N GLY A 512 6.13 -10.61 33.23
CA GLY A 512 5.03 -11.30 33.90
C GLY A 512 3.66 -10.88 33.36
N THR A 513 2.66 -10.72 34.23
CA THR A 513 1.27 -10.39 33.81
C THR A 513 0.71 -9.10 34.42
N GLY A 514 1.27 -8.58 35.52
CA GLY A 514 0.69 -7.45 36.28
C GLY A 514 0.47 -6.18 35.45
N GLU A 515 1.48 -5.74 34.70
CA GLU A 515 1.46 -4.46 33.95
C GLU A 515 0.88 -4.57 32.52
N SER A 516 0.01 -5.57 32.29
CA SER A 516 -0.59 -5.84 30.96
C SER A 516 -1.25 -4.62 30.30
N ALA A 517 -1.79 -3.68 31.10
CA ALA A 517 -2.40 -2.45 30.61
C ALA A 517 -1.38 -1.38 30.18
N GLU A 518 -0.20 -1.32 30.80
CA GLU A 518 0.89 -0.44 30.38
C GLU A 518 1.62 -0.99 29.16
N PHE A 519 1.88 -2.30 29.15
CA PHE A 519 2.43 -3.04 28.01
C PHE A 519 1.66 -2.74 26.72
N GLY A 520 0.32 -2.77 26.78
CA GLY A 520 -0.54 -2.40 25.65
C GLY A 520 -0.39 -0.95 25.18
N LYS A 521 -0.31 0.01 26.12
CA LYS A 521 -0.09 1.44 25.80
C LYS A 521 1.29 1.67 25.18
N THR A 522 2.32 1.03 25.71
CA THR A 522 3.70 1.17 25.24
C THR A 522 3.87 0.60 23.83
N LEU A 523 3.26 -0.56 23.52
CA LEU A 523 3.22 -1.06 22.14
C LEU A 523 2.43 -0.13 21.22
N LEU A 524 1.26 0.37 21.63
CA LEU A 524 0.47 1.34 20.86
C LEU A 524 1.27 2.61 20.52
N ALA A 525 2.06 3.13 21.47
CA ALA A 525 2.91 4.30 21.26
C ALA A 525 4.01 4.05 20.22
N LEU A 526 4.60 2.84 20.17
CA LEU A 526 5.54 2.48 19.11
C LEU A 526 4.85 2.24 17.76
N VAL A 527 3.68 1.58 17.75
CA VAL A 527 2.87 1.38 16.53
C VAL A 527 2.45 2.71 15.90
N ALA A 528 2.19 3.73 16.71
CA ALA A 528 1.88 5.08 16.23
C ALA A 528 3.05 5.75 15.50
N LYS A 529 4.31 5.49 15.93
CA LYS A 529 5.54 5.96 15.26
C LYS A 529 5.83 5.27 13.93
N HIS A 530 5.04 4.26 13.54
CA HIS A 530 5.13 3.49 12.29
C HIS A 530 6.35 2.57 12.16
N ARG A 531 7.55 3.01 12.52
CA ARG A 531 8.79 2.23 12.62
C ARG A 531 9.55 2.61 13.90
N VAL A 532 10.64 1.89 14.15
CA VAL A 532 11.62 2.12 15.22
C VAL A 532 12.93 2.63 14.62
#